data_AF-A0AAU3Q7Y7-F1
#
_entry.id   AF-A0AAU3Q7Y7-F1
#
_cell.length_a   1.000
_cell.length_b   1.000
_cell.length_c   1.000
_cell.angle_alpha   90.00
_cell.angle_beta   90.00
_cell.angle_gamma   90.00
#
_symmetry.space_group_name_H-M   'P 1'
#
loop_
_entity.id
_entity.type
_entity.pdbx_description
1 polymer ?
#
loop_
_entity_poly.entity_id
_entity_poly.type
_entity_poly.pdbx_seq_one_letter_code
_entity_poly.pdbx_strand_id
1 'polypeptide(L)'
;MVDPSNTAFRWVRSRIRPAGTRQHLAYLFVVVAMRRGLAGIAAHHRRIDGAPENVRATLQTEAERRLLDCDFDCGREELADLLRTAVLWSGTSMIAAELLSRLARHYRDEEGLIIDLDTGVVQLDGSFDGDTEQKRRLNTAHRGFQDRARAVVAQLLSTSTALDTDVLEYQLRPPTSVEMREVLDADLRRLGVGEIERRTAIFVLSYLSNTTIAGLDYRSHTPVLVDPGEEVKSAVVRDIARFADRGLPWPSEADRQRWQRYTTAILRPADRARAISTRSEALALPGQGVSDGLWPRSTDRRALTRLLFTYRERLHAATGIAADLAVVTEPGHRDWDFVEAAVTGVERSRELLERAIDERGLALLDIEKVRLANTMTCLDLGETTLDRLVFVGEHAMRDAELDRLRDFGDRLAQTGAEEIAAAIQTAGLHDNGPGRDRAPLALLEPAMVAMLLASVAHAEAPVEDLARLSAALEQRLSDTQLPGVTAEALRHTMNAVTSRVERHGVGVLGCRSAWDQRITEVCAARDNATLEFETVVVAGVSLRSGVCPPASHLTAALIGDVLPDQVDRSGHVPLTTVPDIVASQGPATETVAGR
;
A
#
# COMPACT_ATOMS: atom_id res chain seq x y z
N MET A 1 -34.73 4.24 30.80
CA MET A 1 -34.10 3.66 32.01
C MET A 1 -33.83 2.20 31.70
N VAL A 2 -32.57 1.86 31.43
CA VAL A 2 -32.15 0.48 31.15
C VAL A 2 -32.15 -0.30 32.48
N ASP A 3 -32.86 -1.42 32.53
CA ASP A 3 -32.90 -2.29 33.71
C ASP A 3 -31.52 -2.95 33.92
N PRO A 4 -30.79 -2.63 35.00
CA PRO A 4 -29.46 -3.17 35.25
C PRO A 4 -29.45 -4.69 35.52
N SER A 5 -30.62 -5.32 35.71
CA SER A 5 -30.76 -6.77 35.87
C SER A 5 -30.87 -7.53 34.54
N ASN A 6 -31.07 -6.82 33.42
CA ASN A 6 -31.21 -7.40 32.09
C ASN A 6 -29.89 -7.33 31.29
N THR A 7 -28.81 -7.89 31.84
CA THR A 7 -27.47 -7.94 31.19
C THR A 7 -27.34 -9.05 30.15
N ALA A 8 -28.39 -9.86 29.96
CA ALA A 8 -28.42 -10.93 28.96
C ALA A 8 -28.73 -10.36 27.57
N PHE A 9 -27.68 -10.06 26.82
CA PHE A 9 -27.74 -9.63 25.42
C PHE A 9 -28.59 -10.63 24.60
N ARG A 10 -29.75 -10.19 24.10
CA ARG A 10 -30.74 -11.08 23.46
C ARG A 10 -30.80 -10.85 21.96
N TRP A 11 -30.04 -11.62 21.20
CA TRP A 11 -29.98 -11.49 19.74
C TRP A 11 -31.30 -11.87 19.08
N VAL A 12 -31.85 -10.96 18.28
CA VAL A 12 -33.00 -11.20 17.41
C VAL A 12 -32.50 -11.40 15.98
N ARG A 13 -33.04 -12.40 15.28
CA ARG A 13 -32.68 -12.72 13.89
C ARG A 13 -32.76 -11.48 12.99
N SER A 14 -31.62 -11.09 12.42
CA SER A 14 -31.60 -10.42 11.12
C SER A 14 -31.67 -11.50 10.04
N ARG A 15 -32.73 -11.54 9.22
CA ARG A 15 -32.73 -12.37 7.99
C ARG A 15 -31.90 -11.74 6.86
N ILE A 16 -31.37 -10.55 7.11
CA ILE A 16 -30.65 -9.72 6.15
C ILE A 16 -29.16 -9.87 6.47
N ARG A 17 -28.32 -9.97 5.44
CA ARG A 17 -26.85 -9.92 5.59
C ARG A 17 -26.40 -8.49 5.33
N PRO A 18 -25.32 -8.02 5.99
CA PRO A 18 -24.77 -6.72 5.66
C PRO A 18 -24.38 -6.70 4.17
N ALA A 19 -24.67 -5.61 3.48
CA ALA A 19 -24.31 -5.38 2.09
C ALA A 19 -23.06 -4.49 2.04
N GLY A 20 -22.00 -5.00 1.40
CA GLY A 20 -20.74 -4.27 1.26
C GLY A 20 -19.85 -4.22 2.51
N THR A 21 -18.53 -4.12 2.31
CA THR A 21 -17.49 -4.10 3.35
C THR A 21 -17.73 -3.02 4.41
N ARG A 22 -18.23 -1.84 4.01
CA ARG A 22 -18.43 -0.71 4.92
C ARG A 22 -19.49 -1.03 5.99
N GLN A 23 -20.66 -1.54 5.57
CA GLN A 23 -21.73 -1.91 6.48
C GLN A 23 -21.33 -3.06 7.41
N HIS A 24 -20.55 -4.03 6.90
CA HIS A 24 -19.97 -5.10 7.72
C HIS A 24 -19.11 -4.54 8.86
N LEU A 25 -18.19 -3.63 8.53
CA LEU A 25 -17.32 -3.01 9.52
C LEU A 25 -18.13 -2.13 10.49
N ALA A 26 -19.04 -1.29 10.00
CA ALA A 26 -19.90 -0.47 10.87
C ALA A 26 -20.69 -1.34 11.85
N TYR A 27 -21.31 -2.43 11.38
CA TYR A 27 -22.01 -3.40 12.23
C TYR A 27 -21.09 -3.98 13.31
N LEU A 28 -19.88 -4.43 12.93
CA LEU A 28 -18.92 -5.00 13.86
C LEU A 28 -18.49 -4.02 14.95
N PHE A 29 -18.11 -2.80 14.55
CA PHE A 29 -17.67 -1.75 15.46
C PHE A 29 -18.79 -1.32 16.42
N VAL A 30 -20.02 -1.15 15.91
CA VAL A 30 -21.19 -0.82 16.73
C VAL A 30 -21.51 -1.93 17.72
N VAL A 31 -21.49 -3.19 17.30
CA VAL A 31 -21.72 -4.35 18.19
C VAL A 31 -20.69 -4.39 19.32
N VAL A 32 -19.41 -4.21 19.00
CA VAL A 32 -18.34 -4.20 20.01
C VAL A 32 -18.46 -2.98 20.92
N ALA A 33 -18.76 -1.79 20.39
CA ALA A 33 -18.97 -0.58 21.17
C ALA A 33 -20.16 -0.71 22.14
N MET A 34 -21.31 -1.21 21.67
CA MET A 34 -22.49 -1.46 22.50
C MET A 34 -22.19 -2.47 23.61
N ARG A 35 -21.51 -3.58 23.28
CA ARG A 35 -21.10 -4.59 24.25
C ARG A 35 -20.17 -4.01 25.32
N ARG A 36 -19.11 -3.30 24.91
CA ARG A 36 -18.14 -2.66 25.83
C ARG A 36 -18.82 -1.61 26.70
N GLY A 37 -19.73 -0.83 26.12
CA GLY A 37 -20.53 0.17 26.83
C GLY A 37 -21.38 -0.49 27.92
N LEU A 38 -22.25 -1.43 27.55
CA LEU A 38 -23.19 -2.10 28.46
C LEU A 38 -22.48 -2.92 29.55
N ALA A 39 -21.45 -3.70 29.18
CA ALA A 39 -20.65 -4.44 30.16
C ALA A 39 -19.90 -3.49 31.11
N GLY A 40 -19.55 -2.31 30.63
CA GLY A 40 -18.90 -1.25 31.38
C GLY A 40 -19.80 -0.53 32.39
N ILE A 41 -21.13 -0.49 32.18
CA ILE A 41 -22.07 0.30 33.01
C ILE A 41 -21.95 -0.06 34.50
N ALA A 42 -21.99 -1.35 34.86
CA ALA A 42 -21.95 -1.76 36.27
C ALA A 42 -20.59 -1.48 36.94
N ALA A 43 -19.48 -1.59 36.20
CA ALA A 43 -18.16 -1.21 36.69
C ALA A 43 -18.02 0.32 36.81
N HIS A 44 -18.61 1.05 35.86
CA HIS A 44 -18.61 2.50 35.81
C HIS A 44 -19.44 3.12 36.94
N HIS A 45 -20.66 2.66 37.17
CA HIS A 45 -21.47 3.09 38.33
C HIS A 45 -20.74 2.80 39.65
N ARG A 46 -20.17 1.61 39.85
CA ARG A 46 -19.36 1.34 41.05
C ARG A 46 -18.18 2.30 41.21
N ARG A 47 -17.49 2.64 40.12
CA ARG A 47 -16.37 3.58 40.12
C ARG A 47 -16.83 5.01 40.43
N ILE A 48 -17.96 5.44 39.86
CA ILE A 48 -18.53 6.77 40.05
C ILE A 48 -19.10 6.92 41.47
N ASP A 49 -19.87 5.93 41.93
CA ASP A 49 -20.53 5.93 43.24
C ASP A 49 -19.51 5.94 44.38
N GLY A 50 -18.37 5.27 44.20
CA GLY A 50 -17.26 5.26 45.15
C GLY A 50 -16.25 6.42 45.01
N ALA A 51 -16.36 7.26 43.98
CA ALA A 51 -15.43 8.38 43.77
C ALA A 51 -15.87 9.64 44.56
N PRO A 52 -14.91 10.46 45.04
CA PRO A 52 -15.19 11.80 45.54
C PRO A 52 -15.96 12.65 44.53
N GLU A 53 -16.84 13.54 45.01
CA GLU A 53 -17.74 14.34 44.16
C GLU A 53 -17.00 15.18 43.11
N ASN A 54 -15.84 15.74 43.47
CA ASN A 54 -14.98 16.48 42.54
C ASN A 54 -14.39 15.60 41.43
N VAL A 55 -14.03 14.34 41.73
CA VAL A 55 -13.54 13.38 40.73
C VAL A 55 -14.66 12.95 39.82
N ARG A 56 -15.86 12.71 40.37
CA ARG A 56 -17.07 12.38 39.60
C ARG A 56 -17.41 13.50 38.62
N ALA A 57 -17.48 14.74 39.10
CA ALA A 57 -17.77 15.91 38.27
C ALA A 57 -16.71 16.10 37.17
N THR A 58 -15.44 15.85 37.45
CA THR A 58 -14.34 15.94 36.47
C THR A 58 -14.50 14.88 35.37
N LEU A 59 -14.71 13.61 35.74
CA LEU A 59 -14.90 12.52 34.78
C LEU A 59 -16.13 12.75 33.90
N GLN A 60 -17.23 13.23 34.50
CA GLN A 60 -18.44 13.57 33.76
C GLN A 60 -18.20 14.73 32.79
N THR A 61 -17.56 15.81 33.25
CA THR A 61 -17.25 16.97 32.41
C THR A 61 -16.34 16.60 31.24
N GLU A 62 -15.33 15.76 31.45
CA GLU A 62 -14.43 15.31 30.40
C GLU A 62 -15.15 14.45 29.35
N ALA A 63 -16.04 13.55 29.80
CA ALA A 63 -16.88 12.76 28.91
C ALA A 63 -17.85 13.65 28.12
N GLU A 64 -18.57 14.55 28.80
CA GLU A 64 -19.50 15.48 28.18
C GLU A 64 -18.82 16.39 27.16
N ARG A 65 -17.62 16.92 27.47
CA ARG A 65 -16.83 17.70 26.51
C ARG A 65 -16.53 16.88 25.26
N ARG A 66 -16.07 15.64 25.43
CA ARG A 66 -15.77 14.75 24.29
C ARG A 66 -17.00 14.44 23.44
N LEU A 67 -18.17 14.32 24.08
CA LEU A 67 -19.43 14.09 23.39
C LEU A 67 -19.96 15.37 22.72
N LEU A 68 -19.72 16.56 23.28
CA LEU A 68 -20.12 17.84 22.70
C LEU A 68 -19.27 18.23 21.49
N ASP A 69 -17.98 17.89 21.53
CA ASP A 69 -17.03 18.09 20.42
C ASP A 69 -17.23 17.05 19.30
N CYS A 70 -18.36 16.32 19.26
CA CYS A 70 -18.56 15.26 18.28
C CYS A 70 -18.64 15.81 16.85
N ASP A 71 -17.84 15.21 15.97
CA ASP A 71 -18.00 15.31 14.54
C ASP A 71 -18.53 13.97 14.02
N PHE A 72 -19.67 13.96 13.33
CA PHE A 72 -20.20 12.72 12.73
C PHE A 72 -19.43 12.32 11.47
N ASP A 73 -18.63 13.23 10.92
CA ASP A 73 -17.73 12.96 9.79
C ASP A 73 -16.38 12.37 10.26
N CYS A 74 -16.23 12.10 11.57
CA CYS A 74 -15.05 11.42 12.12
C CYS A 74 -14.90 9.97 11.63
N GLY A 75 -13.73 9.38 11.90
CA GLY A 75 -13.45 7.98 11.56
C GLY A 75 -14.40 7.00 12.27
N ARG A 76 -14.58 5.80 11.69
CA ARG A 76 -15.47 4.76 12.25
C ARG A 76 -15.09 4.39 13.69
N GLU A 77 -13.79 4.39 13.98
CA GLU A 77 -13.22 4.02 15.27
C GLU A 77 -13.61 5.04 16.33
N GLU A 78 -13.50 6.33 15.99
CA GLU A 78 -13.89 7.43 16.86
C GLU A 78 -15.40 7.46 17.07
N LEU A 79 -16.20 7.25 16.02
CA LEU A 79 -17.65 7.18 16.11
C LEU A 79 -18.11 5.99 16.99
N ALA A 80 -17.41 4.86 16.92
CA ALA A 80 -17.67 3.71 17.79
C ALA A 80 -17.27 4.00 19.24
N ASP A 81 -16.18 4.72 19.48
CA ASP A 81 -15.78 5.14 20.84
C ASP A 81 -16.72 6.20 21.43
N LEU A 82 -17.24 7.11 20.60
CA LEU A 82 -18.30 8.05 20.98
C LEU A 82 -19.58 7.30 21.33
N LEU A 83 -20.00 6.31 20.55
CA LEU A 83 -21.14 5.45 20.88
C LEU A 83 -20.94 4.72 22.20
N ARG A 84 -19.78 4.08 22.40
CA ARG A 84 -19.43 3.41 23.66
C ARG A 84 -19.51 4.37 24.84
N THR A 85 -18.97 5.58 24.68
CA THR A 85 -18.97 6.62 25.72
C THR A 85 -20.39 7.11 26.01
N ALA A 86 -21.19 7.37 24.98
CA ALA A 86 -22.59 7.78 25.13
C ALA A 86 -23.42 6.70 25.84
N VAL A 87 -23.26 5.42 25.49
CA VAL A 87 -23.90 4.30 26.20
C VAL A 87 -23.54 4.29 27.68
N LEU A 88 -22.24 4.39 27.98
CA LEU A 88 -21.70 4.32 29.34
C LEU A 88 -22.28 5.41 30.26
N TRP A 89 -22.47 6.62 29.74
CA TRP A 89 -22.89 7.80 30.49
C TRP A 89 -24.38 8.16 30.34
N SER A 90 -25.13 7.49 29.46
CA SER A 90 -26.54 7.81 29.16
C SER A 90 -27.47 7.76 30.37
N GLY A 91 -27.15 6.97 31.40
CA GLY A 91 -27.93 6.87 32.63
C GLY A 91 -27.74 8.05 33.59
N THR A 92 -26.65 8.82 33.45
CA THR A 92 -26.23 9.85 34.40
C THR A 92 -26.01 11.22 33.77
N SER A 93 -25.86 11.31 32.45
CA SER A 93 -25.68 12.56 31.69
C SER A 93 -26.76 12.72 30.60
N MET A 94 -27.47 13.85 30.63
CA MET A 94 -28.45 14.20 29.59
C MET A 94 -27.80 14.38 28.21
N ILE A 95 -26.59 14.95 28.17
CA ILE A 95 -25.82 15.14 26.93
C ILE A 95 -25.51 13.78 26.30
N ALA A 96 -25.09 12.80 27.11
CA ALA A 96 -24.82 11.46 26.64
C ALA A 96 -26.09 10.76 26.12
N ALA A 97 -27.23 10.91 26.80
CA ALA A 97 -28.50 10.33 26.36
C ALA A 97 -29.01 10.94 25.04
N GLU A 98 -28.89 12.26 24.88
CA GLU A 98 -29.24 12.95 23.64
C GLU A 98 -28.33 12.49 22.49
N LEU A 99 -27.02 12.48 22.72
CA LEU A 99 -26.07 12.09 21.69
C LEU A 99 -26.20 10.60 21.32
N LEU A 100 -26.48 9.72 22.28
CA LEU A 100 -26.77 8.31 21.99
C LEU A 100 -27.93 8.16 20.99
N SER A 101 -28.98 8.96 21.17
CA SER A 101 -30.13 8.98 20.25
C SER A 101 -29.80 9.57 18.88
N ARG A 102 -28.87 10.53 18.81
CA ARG A 102 -28.35 11.09 17.55
C ARG A 102 -27.46 10.09 16.82
N LEU A 103 -26.56 9.42 17.53
CA LEU A 103 -25.68 8.37 17.00
C LEU A 103 -26.50 7.19 16.46
N ALA A 104 -27.53 6.74 17.18
CA ALA A 104 -28.41 5.68 16.72
C ALA A 104 -29.13 6.05 15.41
N ARG A 105 -29.57 7.30 15.26
CA ARG A 105 -30.14 7.81 14.00
C ARG A 105 -29.10 7.87 12.89
N HIS A 106 -27.92 8.42 13.17
CA HIS A 106 -26.83 8.49 12.20
C HIS A 106 -26.45 7.11 11.67
N TYR A 107 -26.25 6.11 12.54
CA TYR A 107 -25.95 4.74 12.11
C TYR A 107 -27.08 4.10 11.29
N ARG A 108 -28.34 4.44 11.58
CA ARG A 108 -29.47 3.98 10.78
C ARG A 108 -29.49 4.61 9.40
N ASP A 109 -29.33 5.92 9.33
CA ASP A 109 -29.46 6.72 8.12
C ASP A 109 -28.25 6.56 7.18
N GLU A 110 -27.05 6.46 7.74
CA GLU A 110 -25.79 6.44 6.97
C GLU A 110 -25.23 5.02 6.74
N GLU A 111 -25.53 4.07 7.63
CA GLU A 111 -24.98 2.71 7.60
C GLU A 111 -26.07 1.63 7.62
N GLY A 112 -27.36 1.98 7.70
CA GLY A 112 -28.45 1.01 7.72
C GLY A 112 -28.48 0.13 8.97
N LEU A 113 -28.01 0.63 10.12
CA LEU A 113 -27.97 -0.11 11.37
C LEU A 113 -29.04 0.39 12.35
N ILE A 114 -29.92 -0.51 12.81
CA ILE A 114 -30.90 -0.23 13.84
C ILE A 114 -30.32 -0.65 15.19
N ILE A 115 -30.06 0.33 16.04
CA ILE A 115 -29.58 0.10 17.41
C ILE A 115 -30.78 0.22 18.37
N ASP A 116 -31.16 -0.89 18.99
CA ASP A 116 -32.12 -0.90 20.09
C ASP A 116 -31.39 -0.50 21.37
N LEU A 117 -31.68 0.72 21.85
CA LEU A 117 -31.04 1.31 23.01
C LEU A 117 -31.45 0.65 24.34
N ASP A 118 -32.61 -0.01 24.38
CA ASP A 118 -33.11 -0.64 25.60
C ASP A 118 -32.53 -2.05 25.78
N THR A 119 -32.42 -2.81 24.68
CA THR A 119 -31.91 -4.19 24.71
C THR A 119 -30.43 -4.30 24.36
N GLY A 120 -29.84 -3.23 23.81
CA GLY A 120 -28.47 -3.24 23.31
C GLY A 120 -28.30 -3.94 21.96
N VAL A 121 -29.39 -4.43 21.36
CA VAL A 121 -29.35 -5.27 20.16
C VAL A 121 -29.13 -4.40 18.93
N VAL A 122 -28.23 -4.84 18.05
CA VAL A 122 -27.93 -4.19 16.78
C VAL A 122 -28.48 -5.06 15.65
N GLN A 123 -29.28 -4.47 14.77
CA GLN A 123 -29.90 -5.14 13.61
C GLN A 123 -29.62 -4.37 12.34
N LEU A 124 -29.77 -5.03 11.19
CA LEU A 124 -29.69 -4.38 9.89
C LEU A 124 -31.07 -3.87 9.47
N ASP A 125 -31.13 -2.64 8.96
CA ASP A 125 -32.33 -2.09 8.34
C ASP A 125 -32.53 -2.71 6.95
N GLY A 126 -33.54 -3.55 6.81
CA GLY A 126 -33.84 -4.24 5.54
C GLY A 126 -34.27 -3.32 4.40
N SER A 127 -34.55 -2.05 4.68
CA SER A 127 -34.88 -1.04 3.66
C SER A 127 -33.65 -0.26 3.17
N PHE A 128 -32.50 -0.41 3.82
CA PHE A 128 -31.28 0.29 3.46
C PHE A 128 -30.50 -0.44 2.36
N ASP A 129 -30.20 0.27 1.26
CA ASP A 129 -29.41 -0.26 0.15
C ASP A 129 -27.92 0.03 0.37
N GLY A 130 -27.26 -0.85 1.13
CA GLY A 130 -25.83 -0.72 1.46
C GLY A 130 -24.90 -0.79 0.25
N ASP A 131 -25.25 -1.57 -0.78
CA ASP A 131 -24.41 -1.70 -1.98
C ASP A 131 -24.41 -0.42 -2.81
N THR A 132 -25.59 0.18 -3.02
CA THR A 132 -25.71 1.46 -3.73
C THR A 132 -25.02 2.57 -2.96
N GLU A 133 -25.18 2.60 -1.64
CA GLU A 133 -24.54 3.61 -0.79
C GLU A 133 -23.01 3.49 -0.79
N GLN A 134 -22.47 2.26 -0.67
CA GLN A 134 -21.03 2.01 -0.80
C GLN A 134 -20.50 2.51 -2.15
N LYS A 135 -21.17 2.17 -3.26
CA LYS A 135 -20.80 2.63 -4.61
C LYS A 135 -20.83 4.15 -4.71
N ARG A 136 -21.85 4.81 -4.14
CA ARG A 136 -21.97 6.28 -4.12
C ARG A 136 -20.80 6.93 -3.39
N ARG A 137 -20.43 6.41 -2.21
CA ARG A 137 -19.29 6.90 -1.42
C ARG A 137 -17.97 6.68 -2.15
N LEU A 138 -17.74 5.50 -2.71
CA LEU A 138 -16.53 5.21 -3.48
C LEU A 138 -16.38 6.14 -4.68
N ASN A 139 -17.46 6.37 -5.44
CA ASN A 139 -17.46 7.32 -6.55
C ASN A 139 -17.22 8.77 -6.10
N THR A 140 -17.67 9.14 -4.91
CA THR A 140 -17.45 10.48 -4.34
C THR A 140 -16.00 10.62 -3.87
N ALA A 141 -15.43 9.61 -3.22
CA ALA A 141 -14.03 9.56 -2.84
C ALA A 141 -13.11 9.64 -4.07
N HIS A 142 -13.37 8.85 -5.12
CA HIS A 142 -12.61 8.91 -6.37
C HIS A 142 -12.64 10.30 -7.03
N ARG A 143 -13.80 10.96 -7.06
CA ARG A 143 -13.88 12.36 -7.54
C ARG A 143 -13.05 13.30 -6.67
N GLY A 144 -13.16 13.19 -5.35
CA GLY A 144 -12.32 13.95 -4.42
C GLY A 144 -10.82 13.73 -4.61
N PHE A 145 -10.39 12.49 -4.94
CA PHE A 145 -8.99 12.20 -5.25
C PHE A 145 -8.54 12.87 -6.53
N GLN A 146 -9.38 12.85 -7.58
CA GLN A 146 -9.11 13.54 -8.83
C GLN A 146 -8.98 15.05 -8.62
N ASP A 147 -9.90 15.66 -7.88
CA ASP A 147 -9.89 17.11 -7.63
C ASP A 147 -8.67 17.51 -6.77
N ARG A 148 -8.31 16.72 -5.76
CA ARG A 148 -7.05 16.92 -5.00
C ARG A 148 -5.82 16.78 -5.88
N ALA A 149 -5.79 15.78 -6.77
CA ALA A 149 -4.66 15.59 -7.69
C ALA A 149 -4.50 16.80 -8.63
N ARG A 150 -5.61 17.35 -9.14
CA ARG A 150 -5.60 18.58 -9.94
C ARG A 150 -5.05 19.76 -9.16
N ALA A 151 -5.53 19.99 -7.94
CA ALA A 151 -5.08 21.08 -7.09
C ALA A 151 -3.56 21.02 -6.82
N VAL A 152 -3.05 19.83 -6.49
CA VAL A 152 -1.60 19.62 -6.27
C VAL A 152 -0.80 19.94 -7.53
N VAL A 153 -1.26 19.48 -8.70
CA VAL A 153 -0.56 19.73 -9.96
C VAL A 153 -0.66 21.20 -10.40
N ALA A 154 -1.82 21.84 -10.23
CA ALA A 154 -2.01 23.25 -10.52
C ALA A 154 -1.05 24.10 -9.68
N GLN A 155 -0.89 23.78 -8.39
CA GLN A 155 0.06 24.44 -7.50
C GLN A 155 1.53 24.21 -7.91
N LEU A 156 1.87 22.99 -8.32
CA LEU A 156 3.21 22.67 -8.82
C LEU A 156 3.55 23.49 -10.07
N LEU A 157 2.59 23.64 -10.99
CA LEU A 157 2.76 24.36 -12.25
C LEU A 157 2.72 25.88 -12.10
N SER A 158 1.91 26.42 -11.19
CA SER A 158 1.84 27.87 -10.94
C SER A 158 3.12 28.42 -10.30
N THR A 159 3.90 27.57 -9.64
CA THR A 159 5.21 27.94 -9.10
C THR A 159 6.28 28.06 -10.19
N SER A 160 6.16 27.29 -11.28
CA SER A 160 7.15 27.22 -12.36
C SER A 160 6.79 28.06 -13.58
N THR A 161 5.53 28.46 -13.74
CA THR A 161 5.03 29.18 -14.90
C THR A 161 4.12 30.33 -14.51
N ALA A 162 4.16 31.44 -15.26
CA ALA A 162 3.26 32.58 -15.07
C ALA A 162 1.84 32.33 -15.63
N LEU A 163 1.38 31.08 -15.57
CA LEU A 163 0.08 30.65 -16.07
C LEU A 163 -1.01 30.91 -15.03
N ASP A 164 -2.19 31.29 -15.50
CA ASP A 164 -3.38 31.44 -14.68
C ASP A 164 -3.85 30.06 -14.16
N THR A 165 -4.04 29.95 -12.84
CA THR A 165 -4.44 28.73 -12.15
C THR A 165 -5.79 28.20 -12.68
N ASP A 166 -6.73 29.08 -13.00
CA ASP A 166 -8.07 28.69 -13.48
C ASP A 166 -8.02 28.03 -14.86
N VAL A 167 -7.10 28.50 -15.72
CA VAL A 167 -6.85 27.92 -17.06
C VAL A 167 -6.19 26.55 -16.94
N LEU A 168 -5.27 26.40 -15.98
CA LEU A 168 -4.61 25.12 -15.70
C LEU A 168 -5.59 24.07 -15.16
N GLU A 169 -6.39 24.41 -14.16
CA GLU A 169 -7.32 23.45 -13.54
C GLU A 169 -8.33 22.85 -14.53
N TYR A 170 -8.80 23.65 -15.50
CA TYR A 170 -9.71 23.15 -16.55
C TYR A 170 -9.05 22.09 -17.46
N GLN A 171 -7.74 22.23 -17.70
CA GLN A 171 -6.95 21.36 -18.59
C GLN A 171 -6.44 20.10 -17.88
N LEU A 172 -6.27 20.14 -16.57
CA LEU A 172 -5.74 19.04 -15.77
C LEU A 172 -6.78 17.92 -15.59
N ARG A 173 -7.05 17.16 -16.64
CA ARG A 173 -7.89 15.95 -16.54
C ARG A 173 -7.00 14.74 -16.25
N PRO A 174 -7.26 13.96 -15.17
CA PRO A 174 -6.50 12.75 -14.91
C PRO A 174 -6.53 11.80 -16.10
N PRO A 175 -5.36 11.45 -16.68
CA PRO A 175 -5.33 10.64 -17.88
C PRO A 175 -5.68 9.20 -17.52
N THR A 176 -6.70 8.65 -18.19
CA THR A 176 -7.14 7.25 -17.99
C THR A 176 -6.64 6.31 -19.08
N SER A 177 -5.96 6.85 -20.10
CA SER A 177 -5.39 6.10 -21.23
C SER A 177 -4.09 6.73 -21.72
N VAL A 178 -3.35 6.00 -22.55
CA VAL A 178 -2.13 6.49 -23.20
C VAL A 178 -2.43 7.70 -24.09
N GLU A 179 -3.53 7.66 -24.83
CA GLU A 179 -3.98 8.75 -25.71
C GLU A 179 -4.31 10.01 -24.91
N MET A 180 -5.03 9.87 -23.79
CA MET A 180 -5.33 11.02 -22.92
C MET A 180 -4.07 11.64 -22.32
N ARG A 181 -3.06 10.82 -22.00
CA ARG A 181 -1.77 11.29 -21.51
C ARG A 181 -1.02 12.10 -22.57
N GLU A 182 -1.01 11.63 -23.81
CA GLU A 182 -0.38 12.34 -24.93
C GLU A 182 -1.07 13.67 -25.24
N VAL A 183 -2.41 13.71 -25.17
CA VAL A 183 -3.18 14.96 -25.26
C VAL A 183 -2.80 15.92 -24.14
N LEU A 184 -2.75 15.45 -22.89
CA LEU A 184 -2.37 16.26 -21.75
C LEU A 184 -0.93 16.81 -21.87
N ASP A 185 0.05 15.99 -22.29
CA ASP A 185 1.41 16.47 -22.54
C ASP A 185 1.45 17.53 -23.65
N ALA A 186 0.72 17.33 -24.75
CA ALA A 186 0.65 18.29 -25.84
C ALA A 186 0.02 19.62 -25.40
N ASP A 187 -1.04 19.57 -24.58
CA ASP A 187 -1.72 20.77 -24.09
C ASP A 187 -0.85 21.53 -23.10
N LEU A 188 -0.21 20.86 -22.14
CA LEU A 188 0.75 21.51 -21.24
C LEU A 188 1.96 22.08 -22.01
N ARG A 189 2.40 21.43 -23.09
CA ARG A 189 3.46 21.95 -23.97
C ARG A 189 3.02 23.22 -24.69
N ARG A 190 1.78 23.27 -25.19
CA ARG A 190 1.21 24.48 -25.82
C ARG A 190 1.11 25.64 -24.83
N LEU A 191 0.93 25.35 -23.55
CA LEU A 191 0.94 26.33 -22.47
C LEU A 191 2.36 26.76 -22.05
N GLY A 192 3.41 26.23 -22.69
CA GLY A 192 4.80 26.63 -22.41
C GLY A 192 5.39 25.99 -21.15
N VAL A 193 4.76 24.98 -20.58
CA VAL A 193 5.31 24.23 -19.43
C VAL A 193 6.55 23.45 -19.87
N GLY A 194 7.63 23.50 -19.10
CA GLY A 194 8.89 22.77 -19.38
C GLY A 194 8.74 21.25 -19.33
N GLU A 195 9.65 20.51 -19.98
CA GLU A 195 9.54 19.05 -20.10
C GLU A 195 9.51 18.34 -18.73
N ILE A 196 10.37 18.76 -17.81
CA ILE A 196 10.49 18.15 -16.48
C ILE A 196 9.21 18.38 -15.67
N GLU A 197 8.67 19.60 -15.71
CA GLU A 197 7.45 19.98 -15.03
C GLU A 197 6.24 19.25 -15.62
N ARG A 198 6.13 19.15 -16.96
CA ARG A 198 5.06 18.37 -17.61
C ARG A 198 5.08 16.92 -17.21
N ARG A 199 6.25 16.27 -17.26
CA ARG A 199 6.40 14.86 -16.85
C ARG A 199 6.01 14.65 -15.39
N THR A 200 6.42 15.56 -14.53
CA THR A 200 6.07 15.53 -13.09
C THR A 200 4.59 15.73 -12.86
N ALA A 201 3.98 16.73 -13.50
CA ALA A 201 2.55 17.01 -13.45
C ALA A 201 1.72 15.80 -13.88
N ILE A 202 2.03 15.22 -15.04
CA ILE A 202 1.33 14.04 -15.56
C ILE A 202 1.48 12.86 -14.60
N PHE A 203 2.69 12.61 -14.10
CA PHE A 203 2.92 11.53 -13.15
C PHE A 203 2.12 11.71 -11.85
N VAL A 204 2.23 12.88 -11.21
CA VAL A 204 1.53 13.19 -9.96
C VAL A 204 0.01 13.11 -10.14
N LEU A 205 -0.51 13.61 -11.27
CA LEU A 205 -1.94 13.54 -11.57
C LEU A 205 -2.43 12.09 -11.66
N SER A 206 -1.74 11.23 -12.42
CA SER A 206 -2.07 9.81 -12.52
C SER A 206 -1.90 9.07 -11.20
N TYR A 207 -0.82 9.37 -10.49
CA TYR A 207 -0.47 8.73 -9.22
C TYR A 207 -1.51 9.00 -8.12
N LEU A 208 -1.94 10.26 -7.96
CA LEU A 208 -2.88 10.63 -6.91
C LEU A 208 -4.33 10.30 -7.23
N SER A 209 -4.72 10.31 -8.52
CA SER A 209 -6.10 10.10 -8.96
C SER A 209 -6.57 8.65 -8.95
N ASN A 210 -5.68 7.69 -8.64
CA ASN A 210 -5.96 6.25 -8.68
C ASN A 210 -6.43 5.76 -10.06
N THR A 211 -6.23 6.53 -11.13
CA THR A 211 -6.44 6.04 -12.49
C THR A 211 -5.36 5.01 -12.73
N THR A 212 -5.78 3.75 -12.88
CA THR A 212 -4.92 2.60 -13.12
C THR A 212 -3.78 2.99 -14.05
N ILE A 213 -2.57 2.78 -13.57
CA ILE A 213 -1.30 3.02 -14.27
C ILE A 213 -1.14 1.95 -15.38
N ALA A 214 -2.17 1.77 -16.20
CA ALA A 214 -2.13 0.94 -17.38
C ALA A 214 -1.34 1.71 -18.44
N GLY A 215 -0.13 1.25 -18.73
CA GLY A 215 0.72 1.81 -19.79
C GLY A 215 1.73 2.88 -19.37
N LEU A 216 1.82 3.22 -18.08
CA LEU A 216 2.88 4.10 -17.58
C LEU A 216 4.11 3.23 -17.24
N ASP A 217 5.05 3.15 -18.18
CA ASP A 217 6.37 2.56 -17.91
C ASP A 217 7.08 3.42 -16.87
N TYR A 218 7.16 2.90 -15.65
CA TYR A 218 7.80 3.57 -14.54
C TYR A 218 9.26 3.89 -14.80
N ARG A 219 9.94 3.12 -15.64
CA ARG A 219 11.37 3.34 -15.88
C ARG A 219 11.65 4.47 -16.85
N SER A 220 10.73 4.80 -17.75
CA SER A 220 10.94 5.82 -18.77
C SER A 220 10.19 7.10 -18.50
N HIS A 221 9.03 7.02 -17.83
CA HIS A 221 8.12 8.15 -17.73
C HIS A 221 8.07 8.80 -16.34
N THR A 222 8.61 8.20 -15.29
CA THR A 222 8.56 8.81 -13.95
C THR A 222 9.79 9.69 -13.69
N PRO A 223 9.58 10.88 -13.12
CA PRO A 223 10.67 11.71 -12.61
C PRO A 223 11.30 11.05 -11.37
N VAL A 224 12.57 11.39 -11.10
CA VAL A 224 13.23 11.01 -9.84
C VAL A 224 12.76 11.98 -8.74
N LEU A 225 11.94 11.49 -7.81
CA LEU A 225 11.35 12.32 -6.75
C LEU A 225 11.96 12.08 -5.37
N VAL A 226 12.58 10.91 -5.17
CA VAL A 226 13.25 10.54 -3.91
C VAL A 226 14.66 10.09 -4.26
N ASP A 227 15.65 10.61 -3.52
CA ASP A 227 17.04 10.15 -3.62
C ASP A 227 17.10 8.68 -3.17
N PRO A 228 17.63 7.75 -4.00
CA PRO A 228 17.78 6.34 -3.61
C PRO A 228 18.57 6.17 -2.29
N GLY A 229 19.50 7.09 -2.00
CA GLY A 229 20.23 7.16 -0.74
C GLY A 229 19.33 7.36 0.48
N GLU A 230 18.26 8.15 0.37
CA GLU A 230 17.29 8.35 1.46
C GLU A 230 16.40 7.12 1.65
N GLU A 231 16.03 6.41 0.58
CA GLU A 231 15.20 5.21 0.65
C GLU A 231 15.88 4.06 1.39
N VAL A 232 17.19 3.88 1.20
CA VAL A 232 17.92 2.75 1.79
C VAL A 232 18.29 2.96 3.26
N LYS A 233 18.17 4.18 3.80
CA LYS A 233 18.55 4.50 5.20
C LYS A 233 17.87 3.60 6.21
N SER A 234 16.54 3.43 6.13
CA SER A 234 15.82 2.58 7.09
C SER A 234 16.13 1.09 6.93
N ALA A 235 16.47 0.64 5.71
CA ALA A 235 16.94 -0.72 5.48
C ALA A 235 18.31 -0.95 6.14
N VAL A 236 19.24 0.00 5.98
CA VAL A 236 20.55 -0.04 6.64
C VAL A 236 20.42 -0.05 8.15
N VAL A 237 19.54 0.78 8.74
CA VAL A 237 19.27 0.79 10.19
C VAL A 237 18.78 -0.57 10.68
N ARG A 238 17.80 -1.15 9.99
CA ARG A 238 17.26 -2.48 10.32
C ARG A 238 18.32 -3.57 10.25
N ASP A 239 19.17 -3.55 9.23
CA ASP A 239 20.24 -4.53 9.08
C ASP A 239 21.29 -4.38 10.19
N ILE A 240 21.64 -3.15 10.58
CA ILE A 240 22.52 -2.88 11.73
C ILE A 240 21.92 -3.38 13.04
N ALA A 241 20.63 -3.14 13.27
CA ALA A 241 19.94 -3.67 14.45
C ALA A 241 19.95 -5.21 14.46
N ARG A 242 19.77 -5.86 13.30
CA ARG A 242 19.88 -7.31 13.16
C ARG A 242 21.29 -7.83 13.45
N PHE A 243 22.34 -7.11 13.01
CA PHE A 243 23.73 -7.46 13.35
C PHE A 243 24.02 -7.37 14.85
N ALA A 244 23.32 -6.49 15.57
CA ALA A 244 23.52 -6.26 17.01
C ALA A 244 22.81 -7.28 17.91
N ASP A 245 21.79 -7.96 17.40
CA ASP A 245 20.96 -8.90 18.15
C ASP A 245 21.60 -10.31 18.20
N ARG A 246 21.96 -10.76 19.40
CA ARG A 246 22.56 -12.08 19.64
C ARG A 246 21.57 -13.25 19.53
N GLY A 247 20.27 -12.97 19.53
CA GLY A 247 19.23 -14.00 19.44
C GLY A 247 18.86 -14.41 18.03
N LEU A 248 19.30 -13.66 17.01
CA LEU A 248 19.02 -13.95 15.61
C LEU A 248 20.15 -14.74 14.95
N PRO A 249 19.85 -15.55 13.93
CA PRO A 249 20.88 -16.21 13.13
C PRO A 249 21.85 -15.17 12.61
N TRP A 250 23.15 -15.49 12.65
CA TRP A 250 24.14 -14.63 12.03
C TRP A 250 23.75 -14.39 10.55
N PRO A 251 23.72 -13.14 10.08
CA PRO A 251 23.24 -12.82 8.74
C PRO A 251 24.01 -13.59 7.67
N SER A 252 23.26 -13.98 6.63
CA SER A 252 23.79 -14.75 5.52
C SER A 252 24.84 -13.94 4.75
N GLU A 253 25.65 -14.62 3.95
CA GLU A 253 26.58 -13.96 3.03
C GLU A 253 25.85 -13.03 2.05
N ALA A 254 24.65 -13.43 1.59
CA ALA A 254 23.79 -12.61 0.76
C ALA A 254 23.34 -11.32 1.47
N ASP A 255 22.99 -11.39 2.77
CA ASP A 255 22.62 -10.21 3.57
C ASP A 255 23.79 -9.24 3.71
N ARG A 256 25.02 -9.75 3.92
CA ARG A 256 26.24 -8.93 4.00
C ARG A 256 26.53 -8.23 2.67
N GLN A 257 26.47 -8.95 1.56
CA GLN A 257 26.68 -8.38 0.23
C GLN A 257 25.62 -7.33 -0.12
N ARG A 258 24.35 -7.59 0.25
CA ARG A 258 23.27 -6.62 0.07
C ARG A 258 23.51 -5.34 0.87
N TRP A 259 23.87 -5.46 2.15
CA TRP A 259 24.20 -4.32 2.99
C TRP A 259 25.37 -3.51 2.43
N GLN A 260 26.42 -4.20 1.97
CA GLN A 260 27.58 -3.57 1.34
C GLN A 260 27.16 -2.80 0.09
N ARG A 261 26.36 -3.39 -0.82
CA ARG A 261 25.85 -2.69 -2.01
C ARG A 261 25.10 -1.41 -1.63
N TYR A 262 24.16 -1.47 -0.69
CA TYR A 262 23.40 -0.29 -0.26
C TYR A 262 24.28 0.78 0.38
N THR A 263 25.25 0.39 1.20
CA THR A 263 26.09 1.36 1.91
C THR A 263 27.20 1.96 1.04
N THR A 264 27.81 1.19 0.14
CA THR A 264 28.96 1.64 -0.66
C THR A 264 28.59 2.23 -2.01
N ALA A 265 27.48 1.81 -2.63
CA ALA A 265 27.10 2.32 -3.95
C ALA A 265 26.00 3.39 -3.89
N ILE A 266 25.13 3.36 -2.88
CA ILE A 266 23.91 4.18 -2.88
C ILE A 266 24.00 5.34 -1.88
N LEU A 267 24.48 5.11 -0.65
CA LEU A 267 24.62 6.18 0.34
C LEU A 267 25.67 7.23 -0.06
N ARG A 268 25.36 8.49 0.24
CA ARG A 268 26.29 9.62 0.19
C ARG A 268 27.50 9.36 1.09
N PRO A 269 28.68 9.94 0.80
CA PRO A 269 29.90 9.68 1.58
C PRO A 269 29.75 9.90 3.10
N ALA A 270 29.06 10.97 3.52
CA ALA A 270 28.83 11.28 4.93
C ALA A 270 27.92 10.24 5.61
N ASP A 271 26.81 9.87 4.96
CA ASP A 271 25.87 8.86 5.47
C ASP A 271 26.52 7.47 5.52
N ARG A 272 27.35 7.13 4.54
CA ARG A 272 28.14 5.90 4.50
C ARG A 272 29.10 5.80 5.67
N ALA A 273 29.86 6.86 5.93
CA ALA A 273 30.80 6.89 7.05
C ALA A 273 30.07 6.66 8.39
N ARG A 274 28.92 7.32 8.56
CA ARG A 274 28.08 7.15 9.77
C ARG A 274 27.57 5.71 9.90
N ALA A 275 27.03 5.12 8.82
CA ALA A 275 26.54 3.75 8.82
C ALA A 275 27.63 2.71 9.16
N ILE A 276 28.83 2.88 8.62
CA ILE A 276 29.98 1.99 8.88
C ILE A 276 30.41 2.10 10.35
N SER A 277 30.50 3.32 10.90
CA SER A 277 30.84 3.53 12.32
C SER A 277 29.83 2.84 13.23
N THR A 278 28.54 3.13 13.04
CA THR A 278 27.47 2.58 13.86
C THR A 278 27.37 1.05 13.75
N ARG A 279 27.60 0.47 12.55
CA ARG A 279 27.70 -0.99 12.41
C ARG A 279 28.86 -1.56 13.21
N SER A 280 30.02 -0.90 13.18
CA SER A 280 31.22 -1.35 13.88
C SER A 280 31.02 -1.30 15.40
N GLU A 281 30.38 -0.25 15.89
CA GLU A 281 29.96 -0.11 17.30
C GLU A 281 28.97 -1.22 17.71
N ALA A 282 27.94 -1.46 16.89
CA ALA A 282 26.93 -2.50 17.13
C ALA A 282 27.51 -3.92 17.20
N LEU A 283 28.53 -4.21 16.37
CA LEU A 283 29.25 -5.49 16.39
C LEU A 283 30.22 -5.60 17.58
N ALA A 284 30.82 -4.49 18.01
CA ALA A 284 31.75 -4.45 19.14
C ALA A 284 31.04 -4.55 20.50
N LEU A 285 29.81 -4.02 20.61
CA LEU A 285 29.01 -3.99 21.83
C LEU A 285 27.61 -4.61 21.61
N PRO A 286 27.51 -5.94 21.34
CA PRO A 286 26.23 -6.54 21.03
C PRO A 286 25.31 -6.56 22.26
N GLY A 287 24.05 -6.19 22.06
CA GLY A 287 23.02 -6.13 23.11
C GLY A 287 22.83 -4.76 23.79
N GLN A 288 23.65 -3.74 23.49
CA GLN A 288 23.46 -2.39 24.04
C GLN A 288 22.41 -1.54 23.30
N GLY A 289 21.75 -2.09 22.28
CA GLY A 289 20.89 -1.32 21.38
C GLY A 289 21.73 -0.38 20.51
N VAL A 290 21.35 -0.23 19.25
CA VAL A 290 21.97 0.79 18.39
C VAL A 290 21.46 2.14 18.91
N SER A 291 22.37 2.99 19.39
CA SER A 291 22.11 4.35 19.89
C SER A 291 21.10 5.09 18.99
N ASP A 292 20.16 5.81 19.60
CA ASP A 292 19.05 6.57 19.02
C ASP A 292 19.18 6.82 17.51
N GLY A 293 18.35 6.07 16.77
CA GLY A 293 18.12 6.11 15.33
C GLY A 293 19.15 6.89 14.52
N LEU A 294 20.15 6.20 13.96
CA LEU A 294 21.13 6.71 12.98
C LEU A 294 20.56 7.76 12.01
N TRP A 295 19.31 7.54 11.55
CA TRP A 295 18.45 8.54 10.92
C TRP A 295 17.03 8.41 11.48
N PRO A 296 16.64 9.20 12.50
CA PRO A 296 15.38 9.00 13.22
C PRO A 296 14.16 9.39 12.37
N ARG A 297 14.38 10.17 11.29
CA ARG A 297 13.35 10.56 10.32
C ARG A 297 13.27 9.66 9.08
N SER A 298 14.11 8.64 8.98
CA SER A 298 14.11 7.77 7.80
C SER A 298 12.81 6.95 7.73
N THR A 299 12.24 6.83 6.54
CA THR A 299 11.00 6.06 6.34
C THR A 299 11.26 4.74 5.64
N ASP A 300 10.83 3.66 6.28
CA ASP A 300 10.82 2.33 5.69
C ASP A 300 9.55 2.12 4.85
N ARG A 301 9.58 2.63 3.61
CA ARG A 301 8.48 2.49 2.63
C ARG A 301 8.02 1.04 2.46
N ARG A 302 8.95 0.07 2.55
CA ARG A 302 8.62 -1.36 2.47
C ARG A 302 7.88 -1.86 3.72
N ALA A 303 8.25 -1.39 4.91
CA ALA A 303 7.49 -1.71 6.12
C ALA A 303 6.10 -1.09 6.10
N LEU A 304 5.96 0.16 5.64
CA LEU A 304 4.64 0.81 5.49
C LEU A 304 3.77 0.08 4.46
N THR A 305 4.35 -0.34 3.33
CA THR A 305 3.65 -1.15 2.33
C THR A 305 3.12 -2.46 2.95
N ARG A 306 3.96 -3.18 3.72
CA ARG A 306 3.52 -4.39 4.45
C ARG A 306 2.44 -4.09 5.47
N LEU A 307 2.56 -3.00 6.22
CA LEU A 307 1.55 -2.59 7.20
C LEU A 307 0.19 -2.33 6.52
N LEU A 308 0.19 -1.72 5.33
CA LEU A 308 -1.01 -1.50 4.52
C LEU A 308 -1.63 -2.83 4.04
N PHE A 309 -0.81 -3.79 3.61
CA PHE A 309 -1.29 -5.15 3.29
C PHE A 309 -1.90 -5.84 4.52
N THR A 310 -1.23 -5.79 5.67
CA THR A 310 -1.77 -6.31 6.93
C THR A 310 -3.07 -5.63 7.32
N TYR A 311 -3.17 -4.31 7.13
CA TYR A 311 -4.40 -3.57 7.38
C TYR A 311 -5.55 -4.07 6.50
N ARG A 312 -5.32 -4.22 5.18
CA ARG A 312 -6.30 -4.84 4.27
C ARG A 312 -6.72 -6.24 4.70
N GLU A 313 -5.77 -7.11 5.03
CA GLU A 313 -6.06 -8.48 5.47
C GLU A 313 -6.92 -8.50 6.74
N ARG A 314 -6.62 -7.62 7.70
CA ARG A 314 -7.41 -7.45 8.92
C ARG A 314 -8.82 -6.92 8.63
N LEU A 315 -8.96 -5.96 7.72
CA LEU A 315 -10.28 -5.51 7.27
C LEU A 315 -11.09 -6.65 6.65
N HIS A 316 -10.47 -7.44 5.78
CA HIS A 316 -11.12 -8.60 5.17
C HIS A 316 -11.55 -9.63 6.23
N ALA A 317 -10.67 -9.97 7.17
CA ALA A 317 -10.99 -10.87 8.28
C ALA A 317 -12.14 -10.32 9.14
N ALA A 318 -12.09 -9.04 9.50
CA ALA A 318 -13.15 -8.36 10.26
C ALA A 318 -14.49 -8.38 9.52
N THR A 319 -14.50 -8.21 8.20
CA THR A 319 -15.74 -8.29 7.41
C THR A 319 -16.33 -9.69 7.38
N GLY A 320 -15.49 -10.72 7.30
CA GLY A 320 -15.93 -12.11 7.43
C GLY A 320 -16.57 -12.38 8.80
N ILE A 321 -15.93 -11.92 9.88
CA ILE A 321 -16.47 -12.00 11.24
C ILE A 321 -17.83 -11.30 11.33
N ALA A 322 -17.95 -10.09 10.78
CA ALA A 322 -19.21 -9.35 10.79
C ALA A 322 -20.34 -10.10 10.07
N ALA A 323 -20.04 -10.72 8.93
CA ALA A 323 -21.00 -11.52 8.17
C ALA A 323 -21.49 -12.72 8.98
N ASP A 324 -20.58 -13.42 9.66
CA ASP A 324 -20.90 -14.56 10.52
C ASP A 324 -21.73 -14.11 11.75
N LEU A 325 -21.35 -13.00 12.38
CA LEU A 325 -22.06 -12.44 13.54
C LEU A 325 -23.51 -12.04 13.22
N ALA A 326 -23.78 -11.58 12.00
CA ALA A 326 -25.12 -11.20 11.56
C ALA A 326 -26.05 -12.41 11.34
N VAL A 327 -25.49 -13.61 11.10
CA VAL A 327 -26.24 -14.84 10.76
C VAL A 327 -26.41 -15.81 11.94
N VAL A 328 -25.42 -15.90 12.84
CA VAL A 328 -25.39 -16.92 13.90
C VAL A 328 -26.48 -16.72 14.96
N THR A 329 -27.22 -17.79 15.28
CA THR A 329 -28.47 -17.75 16.07
C THR A 329 -28.36 -18.08 17.55
N GLU A 330 -27.22 -18.59 18.04
CA GLU A 330 -27.11 -19.11 19.41
C GLU A 330 -26.27 -18.21 20.34
N PRO A 331 -26.79 -17.83 21.53
CA PRO A 331 -26.13 -16.92 22.47
C PRO A 331 -24.82 -17.43 23.11
N GLY A 332 -24.44 -18.70 22.92
CA GLY A 332 -23.46 -19.38 23.79
C GLY A 332 -22.14 -19.85 23.15
N HIS A 333 -21.89 -19.61 21.86
CA HIS A 333 -20.74 -20.21 21.14
C HIS A 333 -19.84 -19.19 20.43
N ARG A 334 -19.81 -17.94 20.90
CA ARG A 334 -18.99 -16.90 20.26
C ARG A 334 -17.78 -16.56 21.13
N ASP A 335 -16.60 -16.76 20.56
CA ASP A 335 -15.34 -16.27 21.11
C ASP A 335 -15.30 -14.75 20.93
N TRP A 336 -15.79 -14.02 21.93
CA TRP A 336 -15.81 -12.57 21.91
C TRP A 336 -14.41 -11.96 22.03
N ASP A 337 -13.47 -12.68 22.64
CA ASP A 337 -12.08 -12.24 22.71
C ASP A 337 -11.48 -12.19 21.30
N PHE A 338 -11.82 -13.17 20.45
CA PHE A 338 -11.47 -13.17 19.03
C PHE A 338 -12.09 -11.98 18.26
N VAL A 339 -13.38 -11.69 18.47
CA VAL A 339 -14.08 -10.56 17.82
C VAL A 339 -13.45 -9.22 18.22
N GLU A 340 -13.19 -9.02 19.51
CA GLU A 340 -12.57 -7.80 20.02
C GLU A 340 -11.10 -7.66 19.57
N ALA A 341 -10.36 -8.76 19.49
CA ALA A 341 -9.00 -8.77 18.96
C ALA A 341 -8.97 -8.37 17.48
N ALA A 342 -9.96 -8.79 16.68
CA ALA A 342 -10.07 -8.39 15.28
C ALA A 342 -10.29 -6.88 15.12
N VAL A 343 -11.25 -6.30 15.86
CA VAL A 343 -11.50 -4.85 15.87
C VAL A 343 -10.27 -4.07 16.33
N THR A 344 -9.67 -4.48 17.45
CA THR A 344 -8.46 -3.84 17.99
C THR A 344 -7.28 -3.94 17.00
N GLY A 345 -7.19 -5.05 16.26
CA GLY A 345 -6.18 -5.24 15.21
C GLY A 345 -6.35 -4.27 14.04
N VAL A 346 -7.60 -4.02 13.61
CA VAL A 346 -7.92 -3.04 12.56
C VAL A 346 -7.57 -1.63 13.04
N GLU A 347 -8.05 -1.23 14.22
CA GLU A 347 -7.79 0.08 14.86
C GLU A 347 -6.29 0.36 14.95
N ARG A 348 -5.52 -0.59 15.50
CA ARG A 348 -4.07 -0.43 15.67
C ARG A 348 -3.32 -0.30 14.34
N SER A 349 -3.73 -1.07 13.32
CA SER A 349 -3.12 -0.97 12.00
C SER A 349 -3.40 0.38 11.36
N ARG A 350 -4.63 0.88 11.47
CA ARG A 350 -5.02 2.21 10.99
C ARG A 350 -4.21 3.31 11.68
N GLU A 351 -4.17 3.29 13.01
CA GLU A 351 -3.45 4.29 13.81
C GLU A 351 -1.95 4.36 13.43
N LEU A 352 -1.31 3.22 13.21
CA LEU A 352 0.10 3.18 12.78
C LEU A 352 0.31 3.77 11.38
N LEU A 353 -0.67 3.64 10.48
CA LEU A 353 -0.63 4.26 9.15
C LEU A 353 -0.93 5.76 9.21
N GLU A 354 -1.88 6.20 10.04
CA GLU A 354 -2.18 7.62 10.25
C GLU A 354 -0.99 8.36 10.86
N ARG A 355 -0.32 7.77 11.86
CA ARG A 355 0.95 8.30 12.38
C ARG A 355 2.04 8.43 11.32
N ALA A 356 2.01 7.60 10.27
CA ALA A 356 2.95 7.70 9.18
C ALA A 356 2.61 8.84 8.20
N ILE A 357 1.33 9.21 8.11
CA ILE A 357 0.83 10.36 7.34
C ILE A 357 1.11 11.67 8.09
N ASP A 358 0.97 11.66 9.42
CA ASP A 358 1.19 12.84 10.26
C ASP A 358 2.61 13.42 10.12
N GLU A 359 2.72 14.75 10.19
CA GLU A 359 3.97 15.51 10.01
C GLU A 359 5.06 15.19 11.04
N ARG A 360 4.74 14.39 12.06
CA ARG A 360 5.62 14.06 13.18
C ARG A 360 6.55 12.89 12.81
N GLY A 361 7.54 13.18 11.97
CA GLY A 361 8.83 12.49 12.04
C GLY A 361 9.16 11.46 10.95
N LEU A 362 8.39 11.34 9.86
CA LEU A 362 8.76 10.49 8.71
C LEU A 362 9.10 11.31 7.46
N ALA A 363 10.14 10.89 6.73
CA ALA A 363 10.58 11.45 5.44
C ALA A 363 9.74 10.92 4.24
N LEU A 364 8.41 10.99 4.35
CA LEU A 364 7.51 10.80 3.21
C LEU A 364 7.27 12.11 2.48
N LEU A 365 7.19 12.05 1.15
CA LEU A 365 6.75 13.18 0.35
C LEU A 365 5.25 13.43 0.58
N ASP A 366 4.80 14.68 0.43
CA ASP A 366 3.38 15.00 0.62
C ASP A 366 2.47 14.25 -0.35
N ILE A 367 2.92 14.02 -1.60
CA ILE A 367 2.18 13.17 -2.56
C ILE A 367 2.11 11.70 -2.10
N GLU A 368 3.10 11.18 -1.38
CA GLU A 368 3.07 9.82 -0.82
C GLU A 368 2.11 9.74 0.37
N LYS A 369 2.07 10.77 1.22
CA LYS A 369 1.09 10.89 2.31
C LYS A 369 -0.34 10.93 1.77
N VAL A 370 -0.60 11.76 0.76
CA VAL A 370 -1.92 11.84 0.10
C VAL A 370 -2.28 10.50 -0.54
N ARG A 371 -1.33 9.83 -1.22
CA ARG A 371 -1.56 8.50 -1.81
C ARG A 371 -1.92 7.47 -0.75
N LEU A 372 -1.18 7.44 0.36
CA LEU A 372 -1.43 6.51 1.46
C LEU A 372 -2.82 6.76 2.07
N ALA A 373 -3.18 8.02 2.32
CA ALA A 373 -4.50 8.41 2.83
C ALA A 373 -5.64 8.03 1.87
N ASN A 374 -5.48 8.27 0.55
CA ASN A 374 -6.45 7.87 -0.46
C ASN A 374 -6.63 6.34 -0.48
N THR A 375 -5.53 5.59 -0.39
CA THR A 375 -5.55 4.12 -0.39
C THR A 375 -6.24 3.57 0.85
N MET A 376 -5.97 4.13 2.04
CA MET A 376 -6.69 3.78 3.26
C MET A 376 -8.19 4.06 3.14
N THR A 377 -8.55 5.22 2.58
CA THR A 377 -9.95 5.59 2.33
C THR A 377 -10.64 4.59 1.38
N CYS A 378 -9.97 4.15 0.30
CA CYS A 378 -10.48 3.11 -0.59
C CYS A 378 -10.75 1.79 0.14
N LEU A 379 -9.77 1.33 0.93
CA LEU A 379 -9.91 0.11 1.74
C LEU A 379 -11.09 0.21 2.72
N ASP A 380 -11.24 1.36 3.37
CA ASP A 380 -12.34 1.64 4.28
C ASP A 380 -13.72 1.56 3.63
N LEU A 381 -13.79 1.99 2.37
CA LEU A 381 -14.98 1.96 1.53
C LEU A 381 -15.20 0.62 0.84
N GLY A 382 -14.36 -0.38 1.14
CA GLY A 382 -14.53 -1.74 0.69
C GLY A 382 -13.83 -2.11 -0.60
N GLU A 383 -12.95 -1.25 -1.12
CA GLU A 383 -12.09 -1.62 -2.22
C GLU A 383 -11.04 -2.63 -1.71
N THR A 384 -11.04 -3.83 -2.28
CA THR A 384 -10.13 -4.92 -1.87
C THR A 384 -8.82 -4.92 -2.64
N THR A 385 -8.78 -4.19 -3.76
CA THR A 385 -7.60 -4.01 -4.59
C THR A 385 -6.73 -2.89 -4.04
N LEU A 386 -5.48 -3.24 -3.70
CA LEU A 386 -4.46 -2.26 -3.39
C LEU A 386 -3.70 -1.92 -4.66
N ASP A 387 -3.46 -0.63 -4.89
CA ASP A 387 -2.40 -0.27 -5.82
C ASP A 387 -1.05 -0.69 -5.22
N ARG A 388 -0.20 -1.25 -6.07
CA ARG A 388 1.15 -1.67 -5.69
C ARG A 388 2.08 -0.46 -5.59
N LEU A 389 1.82 0.59 -6.38
CA LEU A 389 2.61 1.80 -6.29
C LEU A 389 2.00 2.76 -5.26
N VAL A 390 2.46 2.62 -4.02
CA VAL A 390 2.08 3.50 -2.88
C VAL A 390 3.16 4.55 -2.58
N PHE A 391 4.38 4.34 -3.09
CA PHE A 391 5.53 5.21 -2.86
C PHE A 391 6.31 5.41 -4.16
N VAL A 392 6.90 6.59 -4.36
CA VAL A 392 7.43 7.04 -5.66
C VAL A 392 8.95 6.93 -5.79
N GLY A 393 9.61 6.38 -4.77
CA GLY A 393 11.04 6.13 -4.82
C GLY A 393 11.44 5.07 -5.83
N GLU A 394 12.68 5.13 -6.33
CA GLU A 394 13.20 4.23 -7.36
C GLU A 394 13.17 2.77 -6.91
N HIS A 395 13.50 2.51 -5.63
CA HIS A 395 13.40 1.16 -5.06
C HIS A 395 11.95 0.71 -4.90
N ALA A 396 11.06 1.61 -4.46
CA ALA A 396 9.63 1.30 -4.33
C ALA A 396 8.96 1.03 -5.69
N MET A 397 9.26 1.83 -6.72
CA MET A 397 8.77 1.63 -8.08
C MET A 397 9.26 0.32 -8.69
N ARG A 398 10.54 0.00 -8.48
CA ARG A 398 11.10 -1.29 -8.87
C ARG A 398 10.36 -2.45 -8.19
N ASP A 399 10.21 -2.41 -6.86
CA ASP A 399 9.55 -3.48 -6.11
C ASP A 399 8.09 -3.64 -6.59
N ALA A 400 7.35 -2.54 -6.79
CA ALA A 400 5.99 -2.56 -7.30
C ALA A 400 5.88 -3.19 -8.71
N GLU A 401 6.80 -2.85 -9.61
CA GLU A 401 6.83 -3.41 -10.97
C GLU A 401 7.21 -4.90 -10.98
N LEU A 402 8.23 -5.29 -10.19
CA LEU A 402 8.61 -6.69 -10.07
C LEU A 402 7.49 -7.54 -9.46
N ASP A 403 6.76 -6.99 -8.49
CA ASP A 403 5.59 -7.68 -7.94
C ASP A 403 4.52 -7.83 -9.03
N ARG A 404 4.22 -6.82 -9.87
CA ARG A 404 3.26 -6.98 -11.00
C ARG A 404 3.66 -8.09 -11.94
N LEU A 405 4.94 -8.13 -12.29
CA LEU A 405 5.47 -9.16 -13.17
C LEU A 405 5.38 -10.54 -12.52
N ARG A 406 5.60 -10.64 -11.20
CA ARG A 406 5.37 -11.89 -10.46
C ARG A 406 3.92 -12.34 -10.56
N ASP A 407 2.95 -11.48 -10.22
CA ASP A 407 1.53 -11.83 -10.30
C ASP A 407 1.05 -12.16 -11.71
N PHE A 408 1.58 -11.47 -12.72
CA PHE A 408 1.31 -11.83 -14.11
C PHE A 408 1.82 -13.23 -14.42
N GLY A 409 3.04 -13.53 -13.98
CA GLY A 409 3.58 -14.87 -14.12
C GLY A 409 2.76 -15.90 -13.34
N ASP A 410 2.28 -15.59 -12.13
CA ASP A 410 1.50 -16.54 -11.32
C ASP A 410 0.19 -16.89 -12.03
N ARG A 411 -0.46 -15.89 -12.63
CA ARG A 411 -1.63 -16.10 -13.51
C ARG A 411 -1.28 -16.90 -14.76
N LEU A 412 -0.13 -16.65 -15.37
CA LEU A 412 0.34 -17.39 -16.55
C LEU A 412 0.60 -18.86 -16.20
N ALA A 413 1.22 -19.13 -15.05
CA ALA A 413 1.46 -20.47 -14.53
C ALA A 413 0.14 -21.20 -14.24
N GLN A 414 -0.80 -20.53 -13.58
CA GLN A 414 -2.13 -21.09 -13.31
C GLN A 414 -2.87 -21.41 -14.61
N THR A 415 -2.92 -20.47 -15.56
CA THR A 415 -3.56 -20.67 -16.88
C THR A 415 -2.90 -21.83 -17.62
N GLY A 416 -1.57 -21.91 -17.60
CA GLY A 416 -0.83 -23.01 -18.21
C GLY A 416 -1.12 -24.37 -17.58
N ALA A 417 -1.28 -24.42 -16.26
CA ALA A 417 -1.69 -25.63 -15.57
C ALA A 417 -3.11 -26.06 -15.94
N GLU A 418 -4.05 -25.12 -16.03
CA GLU A 418 -5.42 -25.38 -16.47
C GLU A 418 -5.48 -25.89 -17.93
N GLU A 419 -4.67 -25.32 -18.84
CA GLU A 419 -4.56 -25.78 -20.23
C GLU A 419 -3.99 -27.21 -20.32
N ILE A 420 -2.98 -27.52 -19.51
CA ILE A 420 -2.38 -28.86 -19.43
C ILE A 420 -3.37 -29.86 -18.85
N ALA A 421 -4.06 -29.51 -17.76
CA ALA A 421 -5.10 -30.33 -17.18
C ALA A 421 -6.19 -30.62 -18.23
N ALA A 422 -6.68 -29.60 -18.94
CA ALA A 422 -7.65 -29.78 -20.01
C ALA A 422 -7.14 -30.69 -21.14
N ALA A 423 -5.86 -30.62 -21.50
CA ALA A 423 -5.25 -31.53 -22.47
C ALA A 423 -5.22 -32.99 -21.98
N ILE A 424 -4.93 -33.22 -20.69
CA ILE A 424 -4.99 -34.55 -20.05
C ILE A 424 -6.43 -35.09 -20.02
N GLN A 425 -7.41 -34.23 -19.75
CA GLN A 425 -8.83 -34.61 -19.76
C GLN A 425 -9.29 -35.02 -21.17
N THR A 426 -8.97 -34.19 -22.17
CA THR A 426 -9.30 -34.42 -23.59
C THR A 426 -8.66 -35.70 -24.12
N ALA A 427 -7.47 -36.04 -23.61
CA ALA A 427 -6.76 -37.28 -23.90
C ALA A 427 -7.45 -38.55 -23.37
N GLY A 428 -8.55 -38.43 -22.61
CA GLY A 428 -9.29 -39.58 -22.06
C GLY A 428 -8.58 -40.25 -20.89
N LEU A 429 -7.64 -39.57 -20.23
CA LEU A 429 -6.85 -40.10 -19.11
C LEU A 429 -7.58 -40.04 -17.76
N HIS A 430 -8.92 -40.02 -17.78
CA HIS A 430 -9.76 -39.98 -16.58
C HIS A 430 -9.94 -41.36 -15.91
N ASP A 431 -10.12 -41.30 -14.59
CA ASP A 431 -10.01 -42.35 -13.56
C ASP A 431 -11.08 -43.48 -13.57
N ASN A 432 -11.65 -43.86 -14.72
CA ASN A 432 -12.85 -44.71 -14.77
C ASN A 432 -12.59 -46.22 -14.99
N GLY A 433 -11.36 -46.71 -14.84
CA GLY A 433 -11.05 -48.14 -14.95
C GLY A 433 -10.74 -48.79 -13.59
N PRO A 434 -11.50 -49.81 -13.13
CA PRO A 434 -11.13 -50.55 -11.94
C PRO A 434 -9.99 -51.52 -12.29
N GLY A 435 -8.75 -51.23 -11.85
CA GLY A 435 -7.71 -52.27 -11.74
C GLY A 435 -6.32 -52.05 -12.36
N ARG A 436 -5.83 -50.82 -12.55
CA ARG A 436 -4.39 -50.60 -12.86
C ARG A 436 -3.78 -49.55 -11.94
N ASP A 437 -2.56 -49.80 -11.49
CA ASP A 437 -1.76 -48.97 -10.57
C ASP A 437 -1.87 -47.47 -10.87
N ARG A 438 -2.57 -46.77 -9.98
CA ARG A 438 -3.12 -45.40 -10.14
C ARG A 438 -2.13 -44.25 -9.82
N ALA A 439 -0.82 -44.49 -9.79
CA ALA A 439 0.13 -43.52 -9.24
C ALA A 439 0.68 -42.39 -10.17
N PRO A 440 0.75 -42.45 -11.52
CA PRO A 440 1.62 -41.50 -12.24
C PRO A 440 1.03 -40.10 -12.55
N LEU A 441 -0.27 -40.00 -12.89
CA LEU A 441 -0.86 -38.77 -13.47
C LEU A 441 -1.29 -37.73 -12.41
N ALA A 442 -1.80 -38.16 -11.26
CA ALA A 442 -2.14 -37.27 -10.14
C ALA A 442 -0.89 -36.60 -9.50
N LEU A 443 0.30 -37.11 -9.79
CA LEU A 443 1.58 -36.54 -9.35
C LEU A 443 2.25 -35.62 -10.40
N LEU A 444 1.73 -35.58 -11.63
CA LEU A 444 2.24 -34.73 -12.71
C LEU A 444 1.72 -33.30 -12.57
N GLU A 445 0.43 -33.13 -12.29
CA GLU A 445 -0.20 -31.82 -12.16
C GLU A 445 0.44 -30.94 -11.06
N PRO A 446 0.68 -31.42 -9.81
CA PRO A 446 1.34 -30.60 -8.79
C PRO A 446 2.81 -30.30 -9.09
N ALA A 447 3.53 -31.23 -9.74
CA ALA A 447 4.93 -31.04 -10.11
C ALA A 447 5.09 -30.06 -11.28
N MET A 448 4.16 -30.09 -12.25
CA MET A 448 4.11 -29.17 -13.38
C MET A 448 3.67 -27.77 -12.94
N VAL A 449 2.67 -27.69 -12.06
CA VAL A 449 2.27 -26.44 -11.38
C VAL A 449 3.44 -25.90 -10.56
N ALA A 450 4.15 -26.72 -9.78
CA ALA A 450 5.32 -26.29 -9.02
C ALA A 450 6.47 -25.83 -9.92
N MET A 451 6.69 -26.44 -11.09
CA MET A 451 7.70 -26.02 -12.07
C MET A 451 7.34 -24.68 -12.71
N LEU A 452 6.07 -24.50 -13.10
CA LEU A 452 5.56 -23.25 -13.67
C LEU A 452 5.57 -22.12 -12.64
N LEU A 453 5.16 -22.40 -11.40
CA LEU A 453 5.22 -21.45 -10.29
C LEU A 453 6.67 -21.13 -9.90
N ALA A 454 7.59 -22.10 -9.87
CA ALA A 454 8.99 -21.85 -9.54
C ALA A 454 9.70 -20.98 -10.59
N SER A 455 9.44 -21.22 -11.88
CA SER A 455 10.00 -20.45 -13.01
C SER A 455 9.54 -18.98 -13.04
N VAL A 456 8.37 -18.72 -12.46
CA VAL A 456 7.74 -17.40 -12.35
C VAL A 456 8.13 -16.69 -11.04
N ALA A 457 8.07 -17.42 -9.92
CA ALA A 457 8.21 -16.87 -8.59
C ALA A 457 9.69 -16.68 -8.19
N HIS A 458 10.62 -17.39 -8.83
CA HIS A 458 12.04 -17.36 -8.51
C HIS A 458 12.89 -17.01 -9.75
N ALA A 459 12.99 -15.72 -10.05
CA ALA A 459 14.01 -15.16 -10.94
C ALA A 459 15.47 -15.31 -10.40
N GLU A 460 15.66 -16.09 -9.33
CA GLU A 460 16.96 -16.44 -8.72
C GLU A 460 17.18 -17.96 -8.68
N ALA A 461 16.20 -18.79 -9.06
CA ALA A 461 16.45 -20.21 -9.23
C ALA A 461 17.41 -20.39 -10.43
N PRO A 462 18.52 -21.12 -10.28
CA PRO A 462 19.43 -21.34 -11.38
C PRO A 462 18.66 -22.00 -12.53
N VAL A 463 18.92 -21.55 -13.77
CA VAL A 463 18.36 -22.12 -15.02
C VAL A 463 18.49 -23.65 -15.06
N GLU A 464 19.51 -24.18 -14.37
CA GLU A 464 19.76 -25.60 -14.15
C GLU A 464 18.60 -26.35 -13.45
N ASP A 465 17.87 -25.70 -12.54
CA ASP A 465 16.72 -26.32 -11.86
C ASP A 465 15.51 -26.42 -12.79
N LEU A 466 15.33 -25.47 -13.71
CA LEU A 466 14.28 -25.53 -14.75
C LEU A 466 14.57 -26.61 -15.79
N ALA A 467 15.82 -26.70 -16.24
CA ALA A 467 16.25 -27.77 -17.16
C ALA A 467 16.08 -29.16 -16.51
N ARG A 468 16.39 -29.29 -15.22
CA ARG A 468 16.21 -30.54 -14.45
C ARG A 468 14.74 -30.91 -14.28
N LEU A 469 13.87 -29.93 -13.99
CA LEU A 469 12.42 -30.15 -13.86
C LEU A 469 11.79 -30.52 -15.21
N SER A 470 12.19 -29.87 -16.30
CA SER A 470 11.75 -30.20 -17.67
C SER A 470 12.15 -31.62 -18.06
N ALA A 471 13.40 -32.01 -17.81
CA ALA A 471 13.88 -33.37 -18.09
C ALA A 471 13.16 -34.45 -17.24
N ALA A 472 12.91 -34.18 -15.96
CA ALA A 472 12.16 -35.09 -15.09
C ALA A 472 10.71 -35.29 -15.56
N LEU A 473 10.12 -34.24 -16.14
CA LEU A 473 8.78 -34.26 -16.68
C LEU A 473 8.71 -35.00 -18.03
N GLU A 474 9.68 -34.78 -18.93
CA GLU A 474 9.81 -35.56 -20.17
C GLU A 474 10.01 -37.05 -19.89
N GLN A 475 10.80 -37.38 -18.87
CA GLN A 475 11.00 -38.75 -18.42
C GLN A 475 9.67 -39.36 -17.94
N ARG A 476 8.90 -38.66 -17.11
CA ARG A 476 7.58 -39.15 -16.64
C ARG A 476 6.54 -39.30 -17.74
N LEU A 477 6.53 -38.42 -18.74
CA LEU A 477 5.69 -38.57 -19.93
C LEU A 477 6.06 -39.81 -20.76
N SER A 478 7.35 -40.12 -20.80
CA SER A 478 7.86 -41.32 -21.48
C SER A 478 7.48 -42.59 -20.71
N ASP A 479 7.52 -42.54 -19.38
CA ASP A 479 7.17 -43.66 -18.50
C ASP A 479 5.67 -44.01 -18.51
N THR A 480 4.79 -43.06 -18.87
CA THR A 480 3.33 -43.24 -18.84
C THR A 480 2.74 -44.01 -20.03
N GLN A 481 3.56 -44.40 -21.03
CA GLN A 481 3.16 -45.19 -22.21
C GLN A 481 1.88 -44.68 -22.90
N LEU A 482 1.73 -43.36 -23.00
CA LEU A 482 0.60 -42.74 -23.69
C LEU A 482 0.59 -43.07 -25.19
N PRO A 483 -0.58 -43.21 -25.84
CA PRO A 483 -0.67 -43.31 -27.29
C PRO A 483 0.07 -42.15 -27.97
N GLY A 484 0.83 -42.41 -29.04
CA GLY A 484 1.76 -41.44 -29.63
C GLY A 484 1.14 -40.07 -29.99
N VAL A 485 -0.09 -40.07 -30.52
CA VAL A 485 -0.82 -38.84 -30.87
C VAL A 485 -1.17 -38.02 -29.62
N THR A 486 -1.53 -38.69 -28.54
CA THR A 486 -1.86 -38.07 -27.24
C THR A 486 -0.62 -37.52 -26.54
N ALA A 487 0.47 -38.29 -26.58
CA ALA A 487 1.76 -37.88 -26.03
C ALA A 487 2.32 -36.63 -26.76
N GLU A 488 2.15 -36.58 -28.09
CA GLU A 488 2.61 -35.46 -28.91
C GLU A 488 1.77 -34.19 -28.69
N ALA A 489 0.44 -34.31 -28.58
CA ALA A 489 -0.43 -33.18 -28.26
C ALA A 489 -0.13 -32.61 -26.87
N LEU A 490 0.06 -33.46 -25.86
CA LEU A 490 0.41 -33.04 -24.50
C LEU A 490 1.79 -32.37 -24.48
N ARG A 491 2.77 -32.94 -25.19
CA ARG A 491 4.11 -32.35 -25.35
C ARG A 491 4.05 -30.97 -26.03
N HIS A 492 3.22 -30.81 -27.06
CA HIS A 492 3.05 -29.52 -27.73
C HIS A 492 2.46 -28.45 -26.78
N THR A 493 1.38 -28.77 -26.06
CA THR A 493 0.79 -27.85 -25.08
C THR A 493 1.79 -27.49 -24.00
N MET A 494 2.54 -28.46 -23.49
CA MET A 494 3.58 -28.22 -22.48
C MET A 494 4.70 -27.32 -23.00
N ASN A 495 5.23 -27.59 -24.21
CA ASN A 495 6.24 -26.73 -24.82
C ASN A 495 5.72 -25.31 -25.01
N ALA A 496 4.47 -25.13 -25.46
CA ALA A 496 3.86 -23.81 -25.63
C ALA A 496 3.69 -23.06 -24.31
N VAL A 497 3.30 -23.74 -23.24
CA VAL A 497 3.22 -23.16 -21.88
C VAL A 497 4.62 -22.80 -21.38
N THR A 498 5.57 -23.73 -21.42
CA THR A 498 6.96 -23.51 -20.98
C THR A 498 7.60 -22.34 -21.73
N SER A 499 7.49 -22.27 -23.05
CA SER A 499 8.03 -21.15 -23.84
C SER A 499 7.35 -19.80 -23.57
N ARG A 500 6.08 -19.76 -23.14
CA ARG A 500 5.45 -18.51 -22.68
C ARG A 500 6.06 -18.07 -21.34
N VAL A 501 6.23 -19.02 -20.43
CA VAL A 501 6.76 -18.73 -19.10
C VAL A 501 8.25 -18.36 -19.14
N GLU A 502 9.07 -19.03 -19.95
CA GLU A 502 10.47 -18.66 -20.18
C GLU A 502 10.60 -17.25 -20.74
N ARG A 503 9.80 -16.89 -21.76
CA ARG A 503 9.79 -15.53 -22.32
C ARG A 503 9.42 -14.49 -21.26
N HIS A 504 8.44 -14.79 -20.42
CA HIS A 504 8.08 -13.94 -19.29
C HIS A 504 9.25 -13.79 -18.30
N GLY A 505 9.85 -14.90 -17.88
CA GLY A 505 10.99 -14.92 -16.96
C GLY A 505 12.20 -14.13 -17.46
N VAL A 506 12.56 -14.27 -18.75
CA VAL A 506 13.60 -13.45 -19.40
C VAL A 506 13.23 -11.96 -19.36
N GLY A 507 11.95 -11.63 -19.61
CA GLY A 507 11.43 -10.27 -19.48
C GLY A 507 11.58 -9.70 -18.06
N VAL A 508 11.29 -10.51 -17.03
CA VAL A 508 11.46 -10.11 -15.61
C VAL A 508 12.93 -9.84 -15.28
N LEU A 509 13.85 -10.70 -15.72
CA LEU A 509 15.29 -10.50 -15.53
C LEU A 509 15.80 -9.24 -16.23
N GLY A 510 15.37 -9.02 -17.47
CA GLY A 510 15.67 -7.79 -18.21
C GLY A 510 15.13 -6.54 -17.50
N CYS A 511 13.90 -6.60 -16.99
CA CYS A 511 13.30 -5.50 -16.22
C CYS A 511 14.08 -5.22 -14.93
N ARG A 512 14.47 -6.26 -14.19
CA ARG A 512 15.30 -6.13 -12.98
C ARG A 512 16.65 -5.46 -13.28
N SER A 513 17.35 -5.94 -14.31
CA SER A 513 18.64 -5.38 -14.72
C SER A 513 18.51 -3.90 -15.11
N ALA A 514 17.47 -3.54 -15.85
CA ALA A 514 17.21 -2.16 -16.24
C ALA A 514 16.92 -1.24 -15.04
N TRP A 515 16.21 -1.74 -14.02
CA TRP A 515 16.01 -0.99 -12.78
C TRP A 515 17.30 -0.82 -11.98
N ASP A 516 18.11 -1.87 -11.86
CA ASP A 516 19.40 -1.79 -11.17
C ASP A 516 20.34 -0.80 -11.90
N GLN A 517 20.29 -0.74 -13.24
CA GLN A 517 21.00 0.25 -14.04
C GLN A 517 20.46 1.67 -13.81
N ARG A 518 19.15 1.89 -13.88
CA ARG A 518 18.54 3.21 -13.63
C ARG A 518 18.90 3.75 -12.25
N ILE A 519 18.80 2.94 -11.20
CA ILE A 519 19.19 3.35 -9.83
C ILE A 519 20.67 3.78 -9.79
N THR A 520 21.55 3.04 -10.47
CA THR A 520 22.97 3.37 -10.57
C THR A 520 23.18 4.71 -11.28
N GLU A 521 22.49 4.93 -12.41
CA GLU A 521 22.54 6.19 -13.17
C GLU A 521 22.06 7.38 -12.34
N VAL A 522 20.96 7.21 -11.58
CA VAL A 522 20.44 8.24 -10.67
C VAL A 522 21.45 8.57 -9.57
N CYS A 523 22.07 7.56 -8.96
CA CYS A 523 23.09 7.78 -7.93
C CYS A 523 24.34 8.47 -8.50
N ALA A 524 24.78 8.09 -9.70
CA ALA A 524 25.92 8.72 -10.37
C ALA A 524 25.62 10.19 -10.75
N ALA A 525 24.42 10.46 -11.28
CA ALA A 525 23.99 11.82 -11.60
C ALA A 525 23.95 12.70 -10.35
N ARG A 526 23.43 12.19 -9.22
CA ARG A 526 23.45 12.88 -7.93
C ARG A 526 24.86 13.26 -7.49
N ASP A 527 25.80 12.31 -7.54
CA ASP A 527 27.17 12.53 -7.08
C ASP A 527 27.94 13.53 -7.96
N ASN A 528 27.53 13.69 -9.22
CA ASN A 528 28.07 14.68 -10.16
C ASN A 528 27.40 16.07 -10.04
N ALA A 529 26.16 16.15 -9.59
CA ALA A 529 25.30 17.34 -9.66
C ALA A 529 25.29 18.19 -8.38
N THR A 530 26.39 18.25 -7.64
CA THR A 530 26.52 18.90 -6.30
C THR A 530 26.22 20.41 -6.25
N LEU A 531 25.66 21.02 -7.30
CA LEU A 531 25.20 22.42 -7.35
C LEU A 531 23.74 22.63 -7.83
N GLU A 532 23.07 21.63 -8.43
CA GLU A 532 21.75 21.85 -9.07
C GLU A 532 20.59 21.00 -8.50
N PHE A 533 20.87 19.93 -7.75
CA PHE A 533 19.81 19.03 -7.25
C PHE A 533 19.02 19.60 -6.05
N GLU A 534 19.53 20.63 -5.38
CA GLU A 534 18.95 21.14 -4.12
C GLU A 534 17.77 22.11 -4.30
N THR A 535 17.59 22.71 -5.48
CA THR A 535 16.72 23.88 -5.62
C THR A 535 15.29 23.59 -6.10
N VAL A 536 15.01 22.47 -6.75
CA VAL A 536 13.69 22.24 -7.40
C VAL A 536 12.75 21.34 -6.59
N VAL A 537 13.25 20.39 -5.80
CA VAL A 537 12.39 19.37 -5.17
C VAL A 537 11.98 19.71 -3.73
N VAL A 538 12.76 20.52 -3.01
CA VAL A 538 12.50 20.82 -1.58
C VAL A 538 11.68 22.10 -1.38
N ALA A 539 11.75 23.07 -2.31
CA ALA A 539 11.06 24.35 -2.15
C ALA A 539 9.61 24.35 -2.69
N GLY A 540 9.29 23.51 -3.68
CA GLY A 540 7.98 23.51 -4.36
C GLY A 540 6.91 22.59 -3.78
N VAL A 541 7.28 21.62 -2.93
CA VAL A 541 6.35 20.61 -2.36
C VAL A 541 6.26 20.71 -0.84
N SER A 542 6.62 21.85 -0.25
CA SER A 542 6.13 22.18 1.08
C SER A 542 4.75 22.82 0.90
N LEU A 543 3.72 21.98 0.86
CA LEU A 543 2.33 22.41 0.86
C LEU A 543 2.07 23.12 2.20
N ARG A 544 2.34 24.43 2.27
CA ARG A 544 1.85 25.25 3.38
C ARG A 544 0.33 25.11 3.39
N SER A 545 -0.16 24.36 4.37
CA SER A 545 -1.56 24.29 4.75
C SER A 545 -2.10 25.72 4.80
N GLY A 546 -3.10 25.98 3.96
CA GLY A 546 -3.76 27.27 3.87
C GLY A 546 -4.53 27.57 5.14
N VAL A 547 -3.86 28.16 6.12
CA VAL A 547 -4.44 29.05 7.14
C VAL A 547 -3.39 30.11 7.50
N CYS A 548 -3.72 31.39 7.32
CA CYS A 548 -2.95 32.52 7.86
C CYS A 548 -3.90 33.70 8.19
N PRO A 549 -3.61 34.58 9.17
CA PRO A 549 -2.96 34.38 10.47
C PRO A 549 -3.72 35.12 11.64
N PRO A 550 -3.13 35.28 12.85
CA PRO A 550 -2.40 36.54 13.02
C PRO A 550 -0.95 36.35 13.51
N ALA A 551 -0.15 37.32 13.09
CA ALA A 551 1.28 37.45 13.34
C ALA A 551 1.63 37.47 14.84
N SER A 552 2.72 36.79 15.19
CA SER A 552 3.83 37.39 15.94
C SER A 552 4.99 36.40 16.08
N HIS A 553 6.21 36.90 15.88
CA HIS A 553 7.51 36.27 16.16
C HIS A 553 8.00 35.15 15.22
N LEU A 554 8.88 35.52 14.28
CA LEU A 554 10.31 35.21 14.36
C LEU A 554 11.04 35.83 13.16
N THR A 555 11.48 37.07 13.38
CA THR A 555 12.49 37.74 12.56
C THR A 555 13.87 37.32 13.07
N ALA A 556 14.79 37.05 12.14
CA ALA A 556 16.24 37.15 12.29
C ALA A 556 16.94 36.26 13.34
N ALA A 557 17.61 35.21 12.86
CA ALA A 557 19.00 34.89 13.21
C ALA A 557 19.43 33.58 12.53
N LEU A 558 20.35 33.67 11.57
CA LEU A 558 21.47 32.75 11.30
C LEU A 558 21.97 32.91 9.84
N ILE A 559 22.31 34.15 9.49
CA ILE A 559 23.37 34.41 8.51
C ILE A 559 24.28 35.42 9.21
N GLY A 560 25.49 34.98 9.53
CA GLY A 560 26.49 35.78 10.24
C GLY A 560 27.82 35.03 10.28
N ASP A 561 28.63 35.31 9.27
CA ASP A 561 30.10 35.37 9.28
C ASP A 561 30.89 34.25 9.98
N VAL A 562 31.55 33.40 9.19
CA VAL A 562 33.03 33.26 9.18
C VAL A 562 33.46 32.65 7.85
N LEU A 563 34.06 33.46 6.97
CA LEU A 563 35.12 33.01 6.05
C LEU A 563 36.21 34.09 6.06
N PRO A 564 37.47 33.70 6.19
CA PRO A 564 38.48 34.33 5.37
C PRO A 564 39.28 33.29 4.57
N ASP A 565 39.25 33.53 3.26
CA ASP A 565 40.41 33.62 2.37
C ASP A 565 41.23 32.38 1.95
N GLN A 566 41.32 32.30 0.61
CA GLN A 566 42.39 31.76 -0.24
C GLN A 566 42.57 30.24 -0.37
N VAL A 567 42.19 29.72 -1.54
CA VAL A 567 43.13 28.99 -2.42
C VAL A 567 42.78 29.27 -3.89
N ASP A 568 43.69 29.97 -4.56
CA ASP A 568 43.85 30.04 -6.01
C ASP A 568 44.38 28.70 -6.54
N ARG A 569 43.72 28.09 -7.54
CA ARG A 569 44.31 27.10 -8.45
C ARG A 569 43.69 27.18 -9.84
N SER A 570 44.21 28.11 -10.63
CA SER A 570 44.32 27.99 -12.08
C SER A 570 44.86 26.61 -12.51
N GLY A 571 44.19 25.94 -13.44
CA GLY A 571 44.65 24.70 -14.07
C GLY A 571 43.94 24.44 -15.40
N HIS A 572 44.65 24.66 -16.50
CA HIS A 572 44.22 24.53 -17.89
C HIS A 572 44.14 23.06 -18.38
N VAL A 573 43.08 22.76 -19.17
CA VAL A 573 43.06 21.97 -20.44
C VAL A 573 43.10 20.41 -20.32
N PRO A 574 42.52 19.57 -21.24
CA PRO A 574 41.91 19.85 -22.57
C PRO A 574 40.50 19.28 -22.85
N LEU A 575 39.89 19.88 -23.89
CA LEU A 575 38.84 19.31 -24.74
C LEU A 575 39.28 17.97 -25.35
N THR A 576 38.44 16.94 -25.22
CA THR A 576 38.52 15.73 -26.06
C THR A 576 37.23 15.55 -26.85
N THR A 577 37.42 15.47 -28.17
CA THR A 577 36.46 15.20 -29.23
C THR A 577 35.74 13.86 -29.05
N VAL A 578 34.41 13.89 -29.18
CA VAL A 578 33.55 12.70 -29.31
C VAL A 578 33.56 12.25 -30.78
N PRO A 579 33.74 10.95 -31.09
CA PRO A 579 33.58 10.44 -32.45
C PRO A 579 32.10 10.15 -32.76
N ASP A 580 31.70 10.52 -33.98
CA ASP A 580 30.41 10.22 -34.61
C ASP A 580 30.07 8.72 -34.56
N ILE A 581 28.90 8.38 -34.02
CA ILE A 581 28.28 7.06 -34.18
C ILE A 581 27.34 7.13 -35.38
N VAL A 582 27.76 6.44 -36.43
CA VAL A 582 27.02 6.18 -37.67
C VAL A 582 25.72 5.44 -37.38
N ALA A 583 24.59 6.03 -37.78
CA ALA A 583 23.29 5.40 -37.76
C ALA A 583 23.22 4.25 -38.78
N SER A 584 23.01 3.03 -38.27
CA SER A 584 22.69 1.85 -39.06
C SER A 584 21.25 1.96 -39.60
N GLN A 585 21.11 2.24 -40.90
CA GLN A 585 19.86 2.11 -41.63
C GLN A 585 19.50 0.63 -41.85
N GLY A 586 18.37 0.20 -41.29
CA GLY A 586 17.70 -1.06 -41.63
C GLY A 586 16.60 -0.84 -42.69
N PRO A 587 16.23 -1.87 -43.47
CA PRO A 587 15.75 -1.71 -44.84
C PRO A 587 14.25 -1.39 -44.95
N ALA A 588 13.94 -0.63 -45.99
CA ALA A 588 12.61 -0.25 -46.44
C ALA A 588 11.79 -1.48 -46.87
N THR A 589 10.55 -1.56 -46.39
CA THR A 589 9.51 -2.46 -46.88
C THR A 589 8.90 -1.89 -48.16
N GLU A 590 9.18 -2.54 -49.28
CA GLU A 590 8.49 -2.32 -50.55
C GLU A 590 7.00 -2.66 -50.44
N THR A 591 6.18 -1.68 -50.81
CA THR A 591 4.73 -1.84 -50.97
C THR A 591 4.47 -2.29 -52.41
N VAL A 592 4.09 -3.55 -52.61
CA VAL A 592 3.59 -4.03 -53.91
C VAL A 592 2.07 -3.89 -53.94
N ALA A 593 1.60 -2.96 -54.75
CA ALA A 593 0.23 -2.89 -55.23
C ALA A 593 0.07 -3.79 -56.47
N GLY A 594 -1.05 -4.50 -56.59
CA GLY A 594 -1.41 -5.10 -57.88
C GLY A 594 -2.53 -6.14 -57.90
N ARG A 595 -3.77 -5.64 -58.05
CA ARG A 595 -4.99 -6.26 -58.61
C ARG A 595 -5.75 -7.33 -57.83
#